data_AF-A0AAV0GLV1-F1
#
_entry.id   AF-A0AAV0GLV1-F1
#
_cell.length_a   1.000
_cell.length_b   1.000
_cell.length_c   1.000
_cell.angle_alpha   90.00
_cell.angle_beta   90.00
_cell.angle_gamma   90.00
#
_symmetry.space_group_name_H-M   'P 1'
#
loop_
_entity.id
_entity.type
_entity.pdbx_description
1 polymer ?
#
loop_
_entity_poly.entity_id
_entity_poly.type
_entity_poly.pdbx_seq_one_letter_code
_entity_poly.pdbx_strand_id
1 'polypeptide(L)'
;MGLCFSRLKNTHTSWSTKVLQFQGLRYDKHKVVGGLCYDPSMLDHKVVLLLFSRDRQFVIVSSLKSKVWREVSFPYNYCTSRGGVGFNNNLHWIVSDIKHEYLEWDNLAARNKIVYFDVVDDGFKIMPSPMPIHEEEEDSIVGTGIIDGCFCMARKDEKTQVIQVLLMKEYGKQESWVTAFVIPLLRFQPYADYNLEFLSQN
;
A
#
# COMPACT_ATOMS: atom_id res chain seq x y z
N MET A 1 17.98 6.97 -19.72
CA MET A 1 18.36 7.33 -18.34
C MET A 1 17.61 6.37 -17.43
N GLY A 2 18.29 5.52 -16.67
CA GLY A 2 17.63 4.52 -15.83
C GLY A 2 17.28 5.06 -14.45
N LEU A 3 16.18 4.62 -13.84
CA LEU A 3 15.96 4.85 -12.41
C LEU A 3 17.00 4.06 -11.62
N CYS A 4 17.69 4.76 -10.73
CA CYS A 4 18.64 4.22 -9.79
C CYS A 4 17.98 4.32 -8.41
N PHE A 5 17.49 3.21 -7.87
CA PHE A 5 16.90 3.20 -6.53
C PHE A 5 18.04 3.19 -5.51
N SER A 6 18.35 4.34 -4.92
CA SER A 6 19.43 4.44 -3.93
C SER A 6 18.98 4.11 -2.51
N ARG A 7 17.67 4.19 -2.22
CA ARG A 7 17.10 3.92 -0.88
C ARG A 7 15.71 3.28 -1.00
N LEU A 8 15.58 2.04 -0.56
CA LEU A 8 14.28 1.39 -0.35
C LEU A 8 14.06 1.25 1.16
N LYS A 9 12.86 1.62 1.63
CA LYS A 9 12.47 1.51 3.04
C LYS A 9 12.27 0.02 3.36
N ASN A 10 13.14 -0.54 4.19
CA ASN A 10 12.95 -1.85 4.80
C ASN A 10 12.54 -1.63 6.26
N THR A 11 11.33 -2.07 6.62
CA THR A 11 10.77 -1.93 7.97
C THR A 11 11.49 -2.81 9.01
N HIS A 12 12.27 -3.82 8.58
CA HIS A 12 12.93 -4.76 9.48
C HIS A 12 14.43 -4.49 9.74
N THR A 13 15.15 -3.76 8.88
CA THR A 13 16.63 -3.72 8.96
C THR A 13 17.25 -2.35 9.11
N SER A 14 16.45 -1.28 9.23
CA SER A 14 16.88 0.08 8.86
C SER A 14 17.35 0.14 7.38
N TRP A 15 17.32 1.32 6.78
CA TRP A 15 17.50 1.58 5.35
C TRP A 15 18.58 0.72 4.67
N SER A 16 18.21 0.01 3.60
CA SER A 16 19.18 -0.76 2.79
C SER A 16 19.54 0.00 1.51
N THR A 17 20.84 0.26 1.32
CA THR A 17 21.39 0.84 0.09
C THR A 17 21.72 -0.30 -0.88
N LYS A 18 20.70 -0.89 -1.50
CA LYS A 18 20.91 -1.78 -2.65
C LYS A 18 20.44 -1.08 -3.90
N VAL A 19 21.40 -0.74 -4.76
CA VAL A 19 21.14 -0.07 -6.02
C VAL A 19 20.71 -1.08 -7.07
N LEU A 20 19.43 -1.03 -7.46
CA LEU A 20 18.95 -1.61 -8.70
C LEU A 20 18.80 -0.53 -9.75
N GLN A 21 19.25 -0.81 -10.97
CA GLN A 21 19.05 0.05 -12.12
C GLN A 21 17.92 -0.52 -12.99
N PHE A 22 16.90 0.30 -13.25
CA PHE A 22 15.87 -0.01 -14.25
C PHE A 22 16.01 0.95 -15.43
N GLN A 23 16.41 0.43 -16.59
CA GLN A 23 16.67 1.25 -17.79
C GLN A 23 15.43 1.52 -18.65
N GLY A 24 14.27 0.94 -18.29
CA GLY A 24 13.04 0.97 -19.09
C GLY A 24 12.19 2.23 -18.98
N LEU A 25 12.54 3.20 -18.14
CA LEU A 25 11.76 4.43 -18.00
C LEU A 25 12.25 5.50 -18.99
N ARG A 26 11.37 5.81 -19.95
CA ARG A 26 11.50 6.99 -20.80
C ARG A 26 11.03 8.24 -20.02
N TYR A 27 11.46 9.41 -20.49
CA TYR A 27 11.43 10.76 -19.90
C TYR A 27 10.12 11.29 -19.27
N ASP A 28 9.05 10.49 -19.20
CA ASP A 28 7.80 10.94 -18.59
C ASP A 28 7.90 10.99 -17.07
N LYS A 29 7.11 11.91 -16.49
CA LYS A 29 6.90 12.11 -15.05
C LYS A 29 6.19 10.90 -14.44
N HIS A 30 6.83 9.74 -14.45
CA HIS A 30 6.30 8.55 -13.81
C HIS A 30 6.32 8.77 -12.30
N LYS A 31 5.17 8.64 -11.67
CA LYS A 31 5.10 8.48 -10.22
C LYS A 31 5.39 7.01 -9.91
N VAL A 32 6.17 6.77 -8.87
CA VAL A 32 6.61 5.44 -8.46
C VAL A 32 6.20 5.22 -7.01
N VAL A 33 5.46 4.14 -6.77
CA VAL A 33 5.14 3.65 -5.43
C VAL A 33 5.66 2.22 -5.33
N GLY A 34 6.33 1.87 -4.25
CA GLY A 34 6.92 0.54 -4.16
C GLY A 34 7.67 0.30 -2.86
N GLY A 35 8.26 -0.88 -2.78
CA GLY A 35 8.92 -1.32 -1.57
C GLY A 35 9.55 -2.70 -1.74
N LEU A 36 9.89 -3.28 -0.59
CA LEU A 36 10.53 -4.58 -0.49
C LEU A 36 9.56 -5.59 0.14
N CYS A 37 9.57 -6.80 -0.41
CA CYS A 37 8.96 -7.99 0.19
C CYS A 37 10.02 -9.10 0.28
N TYR A 38 9.81 -10.06 1.17
CA TYR A 38 10.78 -11.13 1.42
C TYR A 38 10.22 -12.46 0.92
N ASP A 39 11.01 -13.18 0.14
CA ASP A 39 10.73 -14.53 -0.32
C ASP A 39 11.49 -15.52 0.57
N PRO A 40 10.83 -16.14 1.55
CA PRO A 40 11.49 -17.09 2.43
C PRO A 40 11.90 -18.38 1.70
N SER A 41 11.23 -18.74 0.60
CA SER A 41 11.57 -19.95 -0.18
C SER A 41 12.88 -19.78 -0.96
N MET A 42 13.13 -18.55 -1.44
CA MET A 42 14.34 -18.20 -2.18
C MET A 42 15.40 -17.50 -1.32
N LEU A 43 15.11 -17.27 -0.02
CA LEU A 43 15.92 -16.47 0.91
C LEU A 43 16.37 -15.15 0.29
N ASP A 44 15.46 -14.47 -0.41
CA ASP A 44 15.75 -13.27 -1.19
C ASP A 44 14.70 -12.19 -0.96
N HIS A 45 15.09 -10.93 -1.13
CA HIS A 45 14.11 -9.86 -1.19
C HIS A 45 13.72 -9.61 -2.64
N LYS A 46 12.44 -9.36 -2.87
CA LYS A 46 11.93 -8.85 -4.14
C LYS A 46 11.61 -7.37 -3.96
N VAL A 47 11.91 -6.60 -5.00
CA VAL A 47 11.49 -5.21 -5.15
C VAL A 47 10.24 -5.23 -6.01
N VAL A 48 9.17 -4.58 -5.53
CA VAL A 48 7.92 -4.42 -6.28
C VAL A 48 7.67 -2.94 -6.47
N LEU A 49 7.52 -2.51 -7.72
CA LEU A 49 7.32 -1.12 -8.09
C LEU A 49 6.07 -1.00 -8.95
N LEU A 50 5.15 -0.17 -8.49
CA LEU A 50 4.01 0.33 -9.26
C LEU A 50 4.48 1.59 -9.98
N LEU A 51 4.47 1.54 -11.30
CA LEU A 51 4.87 2.62 -12.18
C LEU A 51 3.65 3.16 -12.91
N PHE A 52 3.42 4.46 -12.83
CA PHE A 52 2.32 5.09 -13.56
C PHE A 52 2.71 6.41 -14.20
N SER A 53 2.33 6.55 -15.47
CA SER A 53 2.33 7.79 -16.25
C SER A 53 0.93 8.03 -16.83
N ARG A 54 0.78 9.06 -17.67
CA ARG A 54 -0.49 9.33 -18.37
C ARG A 54 -0.89 8.19 -19.31
N ASP A 55 0.10 7.55 -19.94
CA ASP A 55 -0.13 6.64 -21.07
C ASP A 55 0.07 5.17 -20.70
N ARG A 56 0.68 4.89 -19.55
CA ARG A 56 0.98 3.53 -19.13
C ARG A 56 0.99 3.35 -17.63
N GLN A 57 0.43 2.25 -17.19
CA GLN A 57 0.45 1.78 -15.81
C GLN A 57 0.86 0.32 -15.81
N PHE A 58 1.87 -0.03 -15.03
CA PHE A 58 2.36 -1.40 -14.94
C PHE A 58 3.12 -1.63 -13.64
N VAL A 59 3.20 -2.89 -13.23
CA VAL A 59 4.01 -3.30 -12.08
C VAL A 59 5.23 -4.04 -12.57
N ILE A 60 6.38 -3.69 -12.02
CA ILE A 60 7.60 -4.48 -12.20
C ILE A 60 8.06 -5.07 -10.88
N VAL A 61 8.54 -6.31 -10.97
CA VAL A 61 9.12 -7.06 -9.86
C VAL A 61 10.52 -7.47 -10.24
N SER A 62 11.45 -7.40 -9.29
CA SER A 62 12.80 -7.97 -9.44
C SER A 62 13.27 -8.59 -8.15
N SER A 63 13.88 -9.77 -8.24
CA SER A 63 14.67 -10.33 -7.14
C SER A 63 15.96 -9.53 -6.97
N LEU A 64 16.41 -9.33 -5.73
CA LEU A 64 17.67 -8.62 -5.44
C LEU A 64 18.90 -9.47 -5.77
N LYS A 65 18.78 -10.81 -5.75
CA LYS A 65 19.85 -11.72 -6.19
C LYS A 65 20.01 -11.73 -7.72
N SER A 66 18.92 -11.99 -8.44
CA SER A 66 18.94 -12.14 -9.91
C SER A 66 19.01 -10.81 -10.66
N LYS A 67 18.40 -9.75 -10.10
CA LYS A 67 18.31 -8.40 -10.68
C LYS A 67 17.65 -8.37 -12.07
N VAL A 68 16.82 -9.38 -12.37
CA VAL A 68 16.03 -9.45 -13.59
C VAL A 68 14.66 -8.85 -13.30
N TRP A 69 14.32 -7.80 -14.06
CA TRP A 69 13.01 -7.17 -14.00
C TRP A 69 12.01 -7.93 -14.85
N ARG A 70 10.83 -8.17 -14.28
CA ARG A 70 9.68 -8.72 -14.99
C ARG A 70 8.44 -7.88 -14.72
N GLU A 71 7.61 -7.74 -15.74
CA GLU A 71 6.30 -7.11 -15.61
C GLU A 71 5.30 -8.11 -15.07
N VAL A 72 4.43 -7.66 -14.17
CA VAL A 72 3.33 -8.47 -13.62
C VAL A 72 2.02 -7.71 -13.77
N SER A 73 0.93 -8.46 -13.96
CA SER A 73 -0.40 -7.89 -14.04
C SER A 73 -0.82 -7.33 -12.68
N PHE A 74 -1.38 -6.12 -12.66
CA PHE A 74 -2.01 -5.53 -11.48
C PHE A 74 -3.48 -5.22 -11.81
N PRO A 75 -4.43 -5.91 -11.17
CA PRO A 75 -5.84 -5.87 -11.58
C PRO A 75 -6.64 -4.71 -10.94
N TYR A 76 -5.97 -3.80 -10.21
CA TYR A 76 -6.62 -2.71 -9.46
C TYR A 76 -6.32 -1.34 -10.06
N ASN A 77 -7.10 -0.32 -9.69
CA ASN A 77 -6.87 1.04 -10.17
C ASN A 77 -5.62 1.66 -9.52
N TYR A 78 -4.69 2.12 -10.36
CA TYR A 78 -3.36 2.58 -9.96
C TYR A 78 -3.33 4.04 -9.50
N CYS A 79 -4.26 4.89 -9.98
CA CYS A 79 -4.25 6.34 -9.72
C CYS A 79 -4.44 6.70 -8.24
N THR A 80 -4.95 5.74 -7.46
CA THR A 80 -5.28 5.92 -6.04
C THR A 80 -4.32 5.17 -5.13
N SER A 81 -3.33 4.46 -5.67
CA SER A 81 -2.48 3.58 -4.88
C SER A 81 -1.63 4.38 -3.88
N ARG A 82 -1.90 4.20 -2.59
CA ARG A 82 -1.19 4.82 -1.47
C ARG A 82 -0.55 3.72 -0.63
N GLY A 83 0.66 3.95 -0.11
CA GLY A 83 1.33 2.99 0.79
C GLY A 83 2.61 2.37 0.20
N GLY A 84 2.77 1.06 0.39
CA GLY A 84 4.06 0.37 0.31
C GLY A 84 4.55 -0.11 1.69
N VAL A 85 3.62 -0.58 2.53
CA VAL A 85 3.94 -1.07 3.88
C VAL A 85 4.36 -2.53 3.79
N GLY A 86 5.65 -2.79 4.07
CA GLY A 86 6.18 -4.14 4.19
C GLY A 86 5.82 -4.75 5.55
N PHE A 87 5.06 -5.84 5.55
CA PHE A 87 4.66 -6.56 6.76
C PHE A 87 4.47 -8.05 6.46
N ASN A 88 4.89 -8.92 7.38
CA ASN A 88 4.80 -10.37 7.25
C ASN A 88 5.21 -10.88 5.85
N ASN A 89 6.38 -10.45 5.41
CA ASN A 89 6.98 -10.77 4.10
C ASN A 89 6.28 -10.19 2.87
N ASN A 90 5.09 -9.60 3.01
CA ASN A 90 4.31 -9.04 1.90
C ASN A 90 4.38 -7.51 1.87
N LEU A 91 4.08 -6.94 0.71
CA LEU A 91 4.00 -5.49 0.51
C LEU A 91 2.55 -5.08 0.29
N HIS A 92 2.08 -4.06 1.00
CA HIS A 92 0.67 -3.67 1.05
C HIS A 92 0.43 -2.25 0.53
N TRP A 93 -0.70 -2.07 -0.15
CA TRP A 93 -1.18 -0.80 -0.67
C TRP A 93 -2.67 -0.64 -0.43
N ILE A 94 -3.10 0.61 -0.28
CA ILE A 94 -4.50 1.01 -0.38
C ILE A 94 -4.77 1.27 -1.86
N VAL A 95 -5.82 0.66 -2.42
CA VAL A 95 -6.27 0.86 -3.80
C VAL A 95 -7.77 1.15 -3.83
N SER A 96 -8.22 1.86 -4.85
CA SER A 96 -9.65 2.10 -5.05
C SER A 96 -10.30 0.92 -5.75
N ASP A 97 -11.51 0.57 -5.32
CA ASP A 97 -12.38 -0.41 -5.97
C ASP A 97 -13.08 0.17 -7.21
N ILE A 98 -12.99 1.49 -7.42
CA ILE A 98 -13.64 2.18 -8.53
C ILE A 98 -12.81 2.02 -9.81
N LYS A 99 -13.33 1.23 -10.75
CA LYS A 99 -12.77 1.07 -12.10
C LYS A 99 -13.23 2.21 -13.02
N HIS A 100 -12.60 3.38 -12.97
CA HIS A 100 -12.88 4.44 -13.96
C HIS A 100 -11.63 5.22 -14.38
N GLU A 101 -11.55 5.48 -15.69
CA GLU A 101 -10.47 6.21 -16.41
C GLU A 101 -10.43 7.72 -16.09
N TYR A 102 -11.42 8.28 -15.38
CA TYR A 102 -11.61 9.72 -15.24
C TYR A 102 -12.10 10.16 -13.87
N LEU A 103 -11.59 9.57 -12.78
CA LEU A 103 -11.82 10.19 -11.47
C LEU A 103 -10.95 11.45 -11.37
N GLU A 104 -11.62 12.60 -11.24
CA GLU A 104 -11.01 13.79 -10.66
C GLU A 104 -10.36 13.39 -9.32
N TRP A 105 -9.18 13.96 -9.06
CA TRP A 105 -8.35 13.65 -7.89
C TRP A 105 -9.11 13.79 -6.56
N ASP A 106 -10.23 14.53 -6.57
CA ASP A 106 -10.99 14.91 -5.38
C ASP A 106 -12.03 13.86 -4.95
N ASN A 107 -12.39 12.87 -5.78
CA ASN A 107 -13.35 11.80 -5.43
C ASN A 107 -12.68 10.47 -5.02
N LEU A 108 -11.37 10.48 -4.75
CA LEU A 108 -10.55 9.31 -4.40
C LEU A 108 -10.86 8.68 -3.02
N ALA A 109 -11.73 9.29 -2.23
CA ALA A 109 -11.99 8.86 -0.85
C ALA A 109 -12.95 7.67 -0.74
N ALA A 110 -13.85 7.47 -1.72
CA ALA A 110 -14.89 6.46 -1.57
C ALA A 110 -14.44 5.08 -2.10
N ARG A 111 -14.54 4.05 -1.25
CA ARG A 111 -14.39 2.62 -1.56
C ARG A 111 -12.95 2.17 -1.85
N ASN A 112 -12.13 2.16 -0.81
CA ASN A 112 -10.77 1.65 -0.88
C ASN A 112 -10.64 0.27 -0.22
N LYS A 113 -9.78 -0.58 -0.79
CA LYS A 113 -9.40 -1.89 -0.25
C LYS A 113 -7.90 -1.93 -0.02
N ILE A 114 -7.46 -2.78 0.90
CA ILE A 114 -6.04 -3.07 1.08
C ILE A 114 -5.71 -4.28 0.21
N VAL A 115 -4.72 -4.13 -0.66
CA VAL A 115 -4.18 -5.22 -1.48
C VAL A 115 -2.72 -5.44 -1.12
N TYR A 116 -2.25 -6.65 -1.33
CA TYR A 116 -0.85 -6.98 -1.11
C TYR A 116 -0.29 -7.85 -2.22
N PHE A 117 1.02 -7.74 -2.43
CA PHE A 117 1.76 -8.60 -3.32
C PHE A 117 2.13 -9.86 -2.56
N ASP A 118 1.58 -10.99 -3.00
CA ASP A 118 1.91 -12.31 -2.50
C ASP A 118 3.16 -12.81 -3.21
N VAL A 119 4.21 -13.01 -2.42
CA VAL A 119 5.53 -13.41 -2.91
C VAL A 119 5.54 -14.85 -3.44
N VAL A 120 4.63 -15.70 -2.96
CA VAL A 120 4.52 -17.12 -3.37
C VAL A 120 3.90 -17.24 -4.75
N ASP A 121 2.79 -16.53 -4.96
CA ASP A 121 2.04 -16.57 -6.22
C ASP A 121 2.54 -15.53 -7.24
N ASP A 122 3.47 -14.66 -6.82
CA ASP A 122 3.98 -13.55 -7.62
C ASP A 122 2.86 -12.66 -8.20
N GLY A 123 1.79 -12.50 -7.42
CA GLY A 123 0.53 -11.85 -7.81
C GLY A 123 -0.07 -11.03 -6.67
N PHE A 124 -1.26 -10.47 -6.89
CA PHE A 124 -1.91 -9.57 -5.93
C PHE A 124 -3.17 -10.17 -5.32
N LYS A 125 -3.30 -10.02 -4.01
CA LYS A 125 -4.45 -10.51 -3.24
C LYS A 125 -5.08 -9.35 -2.45
N ILE A 126 -6.37 -9.51 -2.15
CA ILE A 126 -7.12 -8.57 -1.31
C ILE A 126 -6.94 -9.00 0.15
N MET A 127 -6.60 -8.04 1.01
CA MET A 127 -6.58 -8.24 2.45
C MET A 127 -8.01 -8.26 2.99
N PRO A 128 -8.37 -9.19 3.90
CA PRO A 128 -9.67 -9.15 4.56
C PRO A 128 -9.83 -7.87 5.40
N SER A 129 -10.82 -7.06 5.07
CA SER A 129 -11.20 -5.86 5.82
C SER A 129 -12.21 -6.22 6.92
N PRO A 130 -12.24 -5.49 8.05
CA PRO A 130 -13.28 -5.68 9.06
C PRO A 130 -14.66 -5.35 8.51
N MET A 131 -15.69 -5.74 9.25
CA MET A 131 -17.06 -5.34 8.91
C MET A 131 -17.18 -3.81 8.86
N PRO A 132 -17.95 -3.29 7.88
CA PRO A 132 -18.25 -1.87 7.78
C PRO A 132 -18.87 -1.33 9.08
N ILE A 133 -18.63 -0.04 9.37
CA ILE A 133 -19.28 0.62 10.52
C ILE A 133 -20.80 0.74 10.28
N HIS A 134 -21.21 0.93 9.03
CA HIS A 134 -22.60 1.07 8.63
C HIS A 134 -22.91 0.11 7.48
N GLU A 135 -24.02 -0.64 7.56
CA GLU A 135 -24.39 -1.64 6.55
C GLU A 135 -24.62 -1.05 5.15
N GLU A 136 -24.97 0.23 5.08
CA GLU A 136 -25.32 0.93 3.83
C GLU A 136 -24.11 1.61 3.15
N GLU A 137 -22.94 1.66 3.79
CA GLU A 137 -21.78 2.43 3.32
C GLU A 137 -20.46 1.67 3.52
N GLU A 138 -19.51 1.87 2.60
CA GLU A 138 -18.15 1.37 2.75
C GLU A 138 -17.25 2.43 3.39
N ASP A 139 -16.55 2.06 4.48
CA ASP A 139 -15.62 2.94 5.18
C ASP A 139 -14.44 3.34 4.27
N SER A 140 -14.03 4.61 4.33
CA SER A 140 -12.87 5.12 3.60
C SER A 140 -11.57 4.75 4.33
N ILE A 141 -10.70 3.96 3.70
CA ILE A 141 -9.36 3.68 4.25
C ILE A 141 -8.41 4.84 3.91
N VAL A 142 -7.86 5.50 4.93
CA VAL A 142 -7.04 6.72 4.81
C VAL A 142 -5.58 6.54 5.23
N GLY A 143 -5.23 5.34 5.70
CA GLY A 143 -3.86 5.04 6.10
C GLY A 143 -3.66 3.58 6.48
N THR A 144 -2.40 3.15 6.39
CA THR A 144 -1.95 1.82 6.84
C THR A 144 -0.57 1.96 7.48
N GLY A 145 -0.21 1.02 8.35
CA GLY A 145 1.08 1.04 9.00
C GLY A 145 1.31 -0.16 9.90
N ILE A 146 2.24 0.01 10.84
CA ILE A 146 2.58 -1.00 11.84
C ILE A 146 2.58 -0.32 13.21
N ILE A 147 1.82 -0.88 14.15
CA ILE A 147 1.74 -0.45 15.54
C ILE A 147 1.87 -1.70 16.41
N ASP A 148 2.80 -1.68 17.36
CA ASP A 148 3.07 -2.78 18.30
C ASP A 148 3.25 -4.14 17.60
N GLY A 149 3.96 -4.15 16.47
CA GLY A 149 4.19 -5.35 15.66
C GLY A 149 2.94 -5.90 14.95
N CYS A 150 1.81 -5.21 15.01
CA CYS A 150 0.58 -5.56 14.29
C CYS A 150 0.44 -4.69 13.04
N PHE A 151 -0.04 -5.28 11.95
CA PHE A 151 -0.49 -4.49 10.80
C PHE A 151 -1.69 -3.66 11.22
N CYS A 152 -1.70 -2.38 10.83
CA CYS A 152 -2.77 -1.46 11.20
C CYS A 152 -3.35 -0.74 9.99
N MET A 153 -4.59 -0.27 10.15
CA MET A 153 -5.24 0.63 9.21
C MET A 153 -5.97 1.75 9.94
N ALA A 154 -6.07 2.90 9.28
CA ALA A 154 -6.93 3.99 9.65
C ALA A 154 -8.13 4.02 8.71
N ARG A 155 -9.33 3.82 9.28
CA ARG A 155 -10.60 3.96 8.57
C ARG A 155 -11.30 5.23 9.02
N LYS A 156 -11.78 6.02 8.07
CA LYS A 156 -12.57 7.23 8.33
C LYS A 156 -14.05 6.86 8.27
N ASP A 157 -14.75 7.21 9.34
CA ASP A 157 -16.21 7.23 9.38
C ASP A 157 -16.68 8.58 8.83
N GLU A 158 -17.35 8.55 7.67
CA GLU A 158 -17.84 9.76 7.01
C GLU A 158 -19.03 10.40 7.73
N LYS A 159 -19.79 9.65 8.54
CA LYS A 159 -20.94 10.20 9.28
C LYS A 159 -20.50 10.91 10.54
N THR A 160 -19.61 10.29 11.31
CA THR A 160 -19.18 10.84 12.60
C THR A 160 -17.93 11.69 12.50
N GLN A 161 -17.26 11.73 11.34
CA GLN A 161 -16.01 12.45 11.12
C GLN A 161 -14.94 12.06 12.17
N VAL A 162 -14.79 10.76 12.39
CA VAL A 162 -13.71 10.21 13.21
C VAL A 162 -12.86 9.25 12.38
N ILE A 163 -11.58 9.16 12.72
CA ILE A 163 -10.70 8.12 12.21
C ILE A 163 -10.56 7.05 13.29
N GLN A 164 -10.98 5.83 13.00
CA GLN A 164 -10.69 4.68 13.84
C GLN A 164 -9.40 4.02 13.35
N VAL A 165 -8.45 3.85 14.27
CA VAL A 165 -7.23 3.09 14.01
C VAL A 165 -7.43 1.67 14.53
N LEU A 166 -7.31 0.69 13.63
CA LEU A 166 -7.50 -0.73 13.93
C LEU A 166 -6.19 -1.50 13.78
N LEU A 167 -6.00 -2.49 14.65
CA LEU A 167 -4.90 -3.44 14.62
C LEU A 167 -5.43 -4.81 14.22
N MET A 168 -4.75 -5.46 13.28
CA MET A 168 -4.99 -6.86 12.93
C MET A 168 -4.17 -7.74 13.87
N LYS A 169 -4.82 -8.32 14.88
CA LYS A 169 -4.14 -9.14 15.91
C LYS A 169 -3.62 -10.46 15.36
N GLU A 170 -4.31 -11.01 14.36
CA GLU A 170 -3.88 -12.20 13.64
C GLU A 170 -3.84 -11.87 12.15
N TYR A 171 -2.63 -11.82 11.59
CA TYR A 171 -2.45 -11.37 10.21
C TYR A 171 -3.26 -12.22 9.22
N GLY A 172 -4.03 -11.57 8.37
CA GLY A 172 -4.89 -12.19 7.35
C GLY A 172 -6.25 -12.65 7.85
N LYS A 173 -6.63 -12.41 9.12
CA LYS A 173 -7.95 -12.79 9.66
C LYS A 173 -8.85 -11.57 9.86
N GLN A 174 -10.03 -11.61 9.24
CA GLN A 174 -11.03 -10.54 9.27
C GLN A 174 -11.54 -10.26 10.69
N GLU A 175 -11.76 -11.31 11.46
CA GLU A 175 -12.28 -11.27 12.83
C GLU A 175 -11.25 -10.75 13.86
N SER A 176 -9.98 -10.63 13.46
CA SER A 176 -8.89 -10.22 14.35
C SER A 176 -8.66 -8.70 14.42
N TRP A 177 -9.38 -7.93 13.60
CA TRP A 177 -9.32 -6.48 13.62
C TRP A 177 -9.94 -5.94 14.90
N VAL A 178 -9.16 -5.19 15.68
CA VAL A 178 -9.62 -4.53 16.91
C VAL A 178 -9.28 -3.05 16.87
N THR A 179 -10.18 -2.20 17.37
CA THR A 179 -9.92 -0.77 17.51
C THR A 179 -8.84 -0.55 18.56
N ALA A 180 -7.74 0.11 18.18
CA ALA A 180 -6.73 0.58 19.13
C ALA A 180 -7.12 1.91 19.76
N PHE A 181 -7.46 2.89 18.93
CA PHE A 181 -7.89 4.21 19.38
C PHE A 181 -8.66 4.94 18.27
N VAL A 182 -9.34 6.02 18.66
CA VAL A 182 -10.15 6.86 17.77
C VAL A 182 -9.58 8.28 17.80
N ILE A 183 -9.42 8.86 16.61
CA ILE A 183 -8.97 10.24 16.41
C ILE A 183 -10.18 11.06 15.95
N PRO A 184 -10.70 11.99 16.76
CA PRO A 184 -11.74 12.92 16.32
C PRO A 184 -11.19 13.88 15.25
N LEU A 185 -11.87 14.06 14.13
CA LEU A 185 -11.44 15.01 13.08
C LEU A 185 -11.84 16.47 13.38
N LEU A 186 -12.11 16.82 14.64
CA LEU A 186 -12.70 18.09 15.10
C LEU A 186 -11.94 19.37 14.68
N ARG A 187 -10.82 19.30 13.96
CA ARG A 187 -10.02 20.45 13.49
C ARG A 187 -9.31 20.25 12.14
N PHE A 188 -9.61 19.22 11.37
CA PHE A 188 -8.87 18.93 10.12
C PHE A 188 -9.64 19.47 8.90
N GLN A 189 -9.02 20.38 8.14
CA GLN A 189 -9.62 20.98 6.93
C GLN A 189 -9.84 19.90 5.85
N PRO A 190 -11.03 19.85 5.22
CA PRO A 190 -11.44 18.76 4.32
C PRO A 190 -10.63 18.62 3.00
N TYR A 191 -9.65 19.48 2.74
CA TYR A 191 -8.91 19.55 1.47
C TYR A 191 -7.52 18.91 1.47
N ALA A 192 -7.11 18.26 2.57
CA ALA A 192 -5.79 17.62 2.63
C ALA A 192 -5.88 16.14 2.24
N ASP A 193 -5.06 15.73 1.27
CA ASP A 193 -4.77 14.33 0.99
C ASP A 193 -4.13 13.68 2.23
N TYR A 194 -4.92 12.98 3.04
CA TYR A 194 -4.38 12.24 4.18
C TYR A 194 -3.77 10.94 3.68
N ASN A 195 -2.44 10.85 3.77
CA ASN A 195 -1.72 9.59 3.80
C ASN A 195 -1.18 9.42 5.21
N LEU A 196 -1.96 8.78 6.09
CA LEU A 196 -1.50 8.49 7.44
C LEU A 196 -0.60 7.26 7.40
N GLU A 197 0.70 7.47 7.58
CA GLU A 197 1.67 6.40 7.85
C GLU A 197 1.83 6.24 9.37
N PHE A 198 1.60 5.04 9.88
CA PHE A 198 1.84 4.71 11.28
C PHE A 198 3.09 3.81 11.38
N LEU A 199 4.04 4.22 12.22
CA LEU A 199 5.24 3.45 12.53
C LEU A 199 5.42 3.47 14.04
N SER A 200 5.44 2.32 14.69
CA SER A 200 5.97 2.21 16.06
C SER A 200 7.49 2.29 16.02
N GLN A 201 8.08 3.21 16.81
CA GLN A 201 9.50 3.15 17.13
C GLN A 201 9.66 2.16 18.29
N ASN A 202 10.28 1.01 18.01
CA ASN A 202 10.88 0.17 19.04
C ASN A 202 12.39 0.43 19.06
#